data_AF-A0A8U0A5R4-F1
#
_entry.id   AF-A0A8U0A5R4-F1
#
_cell.length_a   1.000
_cell.length_b   1.000
_cell.length_c   1.000
_cell.angle_alpha   90.00
_cell.angle_beta   90.00
_cell.angle_gamma   90.00
#
_symmetry.space_group_name_H-M   'P 1'
#
loop_
_entity.id
_entity.type
_entity.pdbx_description
1 polymer ?
#
loop_
_entity_poly.entity_id
_entity_poly.type
_entity_poly.pdbx_seq_one_letter_code
_entity_poly.pdbx_strand_id
1 'polypeptide(L)'
;MNNEHYKQTVEARTVDGIDTLVSTDPGEIFIDLPASNPRYIRVQEGDRIQEGDVSTRTTAEMAGPLLTHWHIESITAETVTGTNIDTGETQEWDREQLIQHLGIGKFSAELKTFDRVSVTEIEEWDERYTTEGAEEVKPYVVVIVYGNNGEKFTQLYAATETGDWDSLEVVQRDTRIEHFSDELQNYFDDAVRKTLEVEQRYH
;
A
#
# COMPACT_ATOMS: atom_id res chain seq x y z
N MET A 1 5.80 -2.04 26.21
CA MET A 1 5.11 -0.83 25.70
C MET A 1 3.88 -1.34 24.99
N ASN A 2 2.70 -0.96 25.47
CA ASN A 2 1.42 -1.44 24.97
C ASN A 2 1.20 -0.86 23.56
N ASN A 3 1.13 -1.73 22.55
CA ASN A 3 0.46 -1.39 21.29
C ASN A 3 -1.04 -1.35 21.59
N GLU A 4 -1.53 -0.20 22.06
CA GLU A 4 -2.95 0.10 21.95
C GLU A 4 -3.24 0.24 20.46
N HIS A 5 -3.78 -0.83 19.86
CA HIS A 5 -4.56 -0.71 18.64
C HIS A 5 -5.70 0.26 18.95
N TYR A 6 -5.50 1.55 18.69
CA TYR A 6 -6.62 2.47 18.51
C TYR A 6 -7.53 1.79 17.49
N LYS A 7 -8.75 1.42 17.93
CA LYS A 7 -9.77 0.90 17.02
C LYS A 7 -10.08 2.04 16.06
N GLN A 8 -9.49 1.94 14.88
CA GLN A 8 -9.71 2.91 13.82
C GLN A 8 -11.20 2.92 13.50
N THR A 9 -11.81 4.10 13.49
CA THR A 9 -13.23 4.25 13.19
C THR A 9 -13.38 4.34 11.67
N VAL A 10 -13.84 3.25 11.04
CA VAL A 10 -13.95 3.15 9.59
C VAL A 10 -15.42 3.14 9.17
N GLU A 11 -15.76 3.94 8.15
CA GLU A 11 -17.09 4.02 7.57
C GLU A 11 -17.09 3.65 6.09
N ALA A 12 -18.12 2.93 5.65
CA ALA A 12 -18.35 2.67 4.24
C ALA A 12 -18.98 3.89 3.57
N ARG A 13 -18.36 4.36 2.49
CA ARG A 13 -18.73 5.57 1.75
C ARG A 13 -18.47 5.40 0.27
N THR A 14 -19.20 6.13 -0.58
CA THR A 14 -18.95 6.10 -2.02
C THR A 14 -17.99 7.23 -2.41
N VAL A 15 -16.83 6.89 -2.97
CA VAL A 15 -15.84 7.82 -3.53
C VAL A 15 -15.79 7.60 -5.03
N ASP A 16 -16.13 8.61 -5.83
CA ASP A 16 -16.20 8.53 -7.30
C ASP A 16 -17.03 7.34 -7.83
N GLY A 17 -18.17 7.07 -7.19
CA GLY A 17 -19.03 5.94 -7.55
C GLY A 17 -18.55 4.57 -7.07
N ILE A 18 -17.48 4.52 -6.26
CA ILE A 18 -16.88 3.29 -5.73
C ILE A 18 -17.07 3.20 -4.22
N ASP A 19 -17.68 2.11 -3.74
CA ASP A 19 -17.88 1.86 -2.31
C ASP A 19 -16.53 1.57 -1.62
N THR A 20 -16.15 2.45 -0.73
CA THR A 20 -14.80 2.61 -0.17
C THR A 20 -14.90 2.68 1.36
N LEU A 21 -13.92 2.11 2.05
CA LEU A 21 -13.80 2.24 3.50
C LEU A 21 -12.91 3.44 3.84
N VAL A 22 -13.39 4.36 4.67
CA VAL A 22 -12.69 5.59 5.01
C VAL A 22 -12.62 5.78 6.53
N SER A 23 -11.44 6.15 7.06
CA SER A 23 -11.32 6.50 8.49
C SER A 23 -11.91 7.87 8.79
N THR A 24 -12.61 7.98 9.91
CA THR A 24 -13.13 9.23 10.48
C THR A 24 -12.25 9.81 11.59
N ASP A 25 -11.15 9.14 11.93
CA ASP A 25 -10.29 9.57 13.02
C ASP A 25 -9.48 10.83 12.63
N PRO A 26 -9.36 11.82 13.53
CA PRO A 26 -8.39 12.92 13.40
C PRO A 26 -6.95 12.39 13.40
N GLY A 27 -6.03 13.16 12.82
CA GLY A 27 -4.61 12.82 12.73
C GLY A 27 -4.24 11.93 11.53
N GLU A 28 -5.23 11.34 10.85
CA GLU A 28 -5.01 10.55 9.65
C GLU A 28 -6.19 10.57 8.67
N ILE A 29 -5.89 10.30 7.41
CA ILE A 29 -6.83 9.88 6.37
C ILE A 29 -6.44 8.47 5.98
N PHE A 30 -7.40 7.58 5.96
CA PHE A 30 -7.26 6.20 5.48
C PHE A 30 -8.36 5.95 4.47
N ILE A 31 -8.00 5.36 3.33
CA ILE A 31 -8.91 5.04 2.23
C ILE A 31 -8.57 3.64 1.73
N ASP A 32 -9.55 2.77 1.78
CA ASP A 32 -9.44 1.39 1.31
C ASP A 32 -10.43 1.13 0.16
N LEU A 33 -9.81 1.17 -1.03
CA LEU A 33 -10.17 0.63 -2.33
C LEU A 33 -10.85 -0.76 -2.39
N PRO A 34 -12.11 -0.96 -2.84
CA PRO A 34 -12.64 -2.32 -3.01
C PRO A 34 -11.92 -3.10 -4.10
N ALA A 35 -12.11 -4.42 -4.12
CA ALA A 35 -11.41 -5.38 -4.99
C ALA A 35 -11.53 -5.13 -6.50
N SER A 36 -12.51 -4.34 -6.97
CA SER A 36 -12.62 -3.94 -8.38
C SER A 36 -11.52 -2.96 -8.81
N ASN A 37 -11.00 -2.16 -7.87
CA ASN A 37 -9.82 -1.31 -8.04
C ASN A 37 -9.11 -1.17 -6.69
N PRO A 38 -8.44 -2.22 -6.19
CA PRO A 38 -7.99 -2.21 -4.81
C PRO A 38 -6.89 -1.17 -4.71
N ARG A 39 -6.95 -0.24 -3.76
CA ARG A 39 -5.91 0.75 -3.51
C ARG A 39 -5.94 1.00 -2.02
N TYR A 40 -4.77 1.17 -1.45
CA TYR A 40 -4.62 1.50 -0.05
C TYR A 40 -4.00 2.88 0.03
N ILE A 41 -4.70 3.85 0.60
CA ILE A 41 -4.15 5.20 0.77
C ILE A 41 -4.21 5.54 2.24
N ARG A 42 -3.08 5.94 2.81
CA ARG A 42 -2.99 6.46 4.17
C ARG A 42 -2.08 7.69 4.21
N VAL A 43 -2.60 8.75 4.81
CA VAL A 43 -1.91 10.03 5.01
C VAL A 43 -2.05 10.39 6.48
N GLN A 44 -0.95 10.68 7.16
CA GLN A 44 -0.93 11.12 8.56
C GLN A 44 -0.38 12.54 8.67
N GLU A 45 -0.56 13.16 9.83
CA GLU A 45 0.15 14.40 10.15
C GLU A 45 1.67 14.19 10.04
N GLY A 46 2.36 15.14 9.41
CA GLY A 46 3.77 15.03 9.08
C GLY A 46 4.07 14.35 7.72
N ASP A 47 3.05 13.81 7.04
CA ASP A 47 3.26 13.21 5.72
C ASP A 47 3.39 14.25 4.60
N ARG A 48 3.74 13.74 3.42
CA ARG A 48 3.77 14.51 2.19
C ARG A 48 2.74 13.96 1.22
N ILE A 49 2.04 14.87 0.57
CA ILE A 49 1.22 14.56 -0.60
C ILE A 49 1.72 15.38 -1.78
N GLN A 50 1.53 14.86 -2.98
CA GLN A 50 1.91 15.53 -4.23
C GLN A 50 0.79 15.45 -5.25
N GLU A 51 0.72 16.42 -6.16
CA GLU A 51 -0.24 16.40 -7.26
C GLU A 51 0.06 15.27 -8.27
N GLY A 52 -0.98 14.59 -8.72
CA GLY A 52 -0.92 13.49 -9.68
C GLY A 52 -1.09 12.11 -9.06
N ASP A 53 -1.35 11.12 -9.91
CA ASP A 53 -1.56 9.72 -9.54
C ASP A 53 -0.31 8.89 -9.84
N VAL A 54 0.37 8.41 -8.78
CA VAL A 54 1.55 7.53 -8.89
C VAL A 54 1.27 6.23 -9.61
N SER A 55 0.01 5.78 -9.69
CA SER A 55 -0.37 4.54 -10.36
C SER A 55 -0.53 4.67 -11.87
N THR A 56 -0.66 5.91 -12.39
CA THR A 56 -0.87 6.14 -13.83
C THR A 56 0.25 6.95 -14.49
N ARG A 57 0.97 7.76 -13.71
CA ARG A 57 2.06 8.59 -14.20
C ARG A 57 3.40 7.89 -14.03
N THR A 58 4.29 8.14 -14.98
CA THR A 58 5.67 7.68 -14.93
C THR A 58 6.46 8.42 -13.85
N THR A 59 7.57 7.83 -13.38
CA THR A 59 8.49 8.49 -12.43
C THR A 59 8.96 9.86 -12.92
N ALA A 60 9.20 10.01 -14.24
CA ALA A 60 9.61 11.28 -14.82
C ALA A 60 8.50 12.35 -14.76
N GLU A 61 7.23 11.95 -14.96
CA GLU A 61 6.09 12.85 -14.83
C GLU A 61 5.85 13.24 -13.37
N MET A 62 6.02 12.30 -12.43
CA MET A 62 5.90 12.57 -10.99
C MET A 62 7.08 13.39 -10.43
N ALA A 63 8.21 13.45 -11.13
CA ALA A 63 9.34 14.31 -10.79
C ALA A 63 9.27 15.70 -11.48
N GLY A 64 8.15 16.02 -12.13
CA GLY A 64 7.99 17.27 -12.87
C GLY A 64 8.01 18.50 -11.96
N PRO A 65 8.72 19.58 -12.32
CA PRO A 65 8.85 20.78 -11.48
C PRO A 65 7.56 21.60 -11.35
N LEU A 66 6.49 21.21 -12.06
CA LEU A 66 5.19 21.86 -12.03
C LEU A 66 4.23 21.19 -11.03
N LEU A 67 4.62 20.06 -10.41
CA LEU A 67 3.80 19.39 -9.43
C LEU A 67 4.00 20.02 -8.07
N THR A 68 2.87 20.34 -7.43
CA THR A 68 2.89 20.92 -6.09
C THR A 68 3.04 19.82 -5.05
N HIS A 69 3.96 20.03 -4.11
CA HIS A 69 4.18 19.16 -2.96
C HIS A 69 3.71 19.84 -1.69
N TRP A 70 2.98 19.11 -0.86
CA TRP A 70 2.42 19.61 0.38
C TRP A 70 2.89 18.76 1.55
N HIS A 71 3.36 19.41 2.60
CA HIS A 71 3.53 18.79 3.91
C HIS A 71 2.23 18.90 4.69
N ILE A 72 1.71 17.79 5.20
CA ILE A 72 0.46 17.79 5.98
C ILE A 72 0.78 18.17 7.43
N GLU A 73 0.23 19.30 7.87
CA GLU A 73 0.47 19.86 9.20
C GLU A 73 -0.51 19.33 10.23
N SER A 74 -1.80 19.29 9.86
CA SER A 74 -2.86 18.85 10.76
C SER A 74 -4.02 18.22 10.00
N ILE A 75 -4.64 17.22 10.62
CA ILE A 75 -5.81 16.53 10.10
C ILE A 75 -6.86 16.51 11.21
N THR A 76 -7.92 17.30 11.05
CA THR A 76 -9.08 17.26 11.96
C THR A 76 -10.18 16.37 11.37
N ALA A 77 -11.34 16.32 12.04
CA ALA A 77 -12.52 15.61 11.52
C ALA A 77 -13.12 16.29 10.27
N GLU A 78 -12.91 17.59 10.09
CA GLU A 78 -13.57 18.38 9.03
C GLU A 78 -12.58 18.99 8.04
N THR A 79 -11.34 19.25 8.48
CA THR A 79 -10.34 19.99 7.70
C THR A 79 -8.98 19.33 7.72
N VAL A 80 -8.20 19.60 6.69
CA VAL A 80 -6.80 19.23 6.56
C VAL A 80 -6.01 20.47 6.21
N THR A 81 -4.93 20.72 6.93
CA THR A 81 -4.03 21.85 6.65
C THR A 81 -2.71 21.30 6.16
N GLY A 82 -2.18 21.89 5.09
CA GLY A 82 -0.84 21.59 4.61
C GLY A 82 -0.09 22.81 4.16
N THR A 83 1.22 22.70 4.15
CA THR A 83 2.15 23.75 3.74
C THR A 83 2.82 23.33 2.44
N ASN A 84 2.76 24.20 1.43
CA ASN A 84 3.49 23.99 0.19
C ASN A 84 5.00 23.96 0.49
N ILE A 85 5.67 22.89 0.10
CA ILE A 85 7.08 22.65 0.44
C ILE A 85 7.99 23.69 -0.24
N ASP A 86 7.63 24.15 -1.44
CA ASP A 86 8.45 25.06 -2.23
C ASP A 86 8.20 26.53 -1.88
N THR A 87 6.95 26.92 -1.62
CA THR A 87 6.58 28.33 -1.38
C THR A 87 6.39 28.67 0.10
N GLY A 88 6.18 27.67 0.96
CA GLY A 88 5.81 27.86 2.36
C GLY A 88 4.37 28.36 2.56
N GLU A 89 3.57 28.42 1.50
CA GLU A 89 2.17 28.85 1.59
C GLU A 89 1.32 27.76 2.23
N THR A 90 0.50 28.16 3.21
CA THR A 90 -0.45 27.24 3.86
C THR A 90 -1.75 27.19 3.07
N GLN A 91 -2.26 25.98 2.87
CA GLN A 91 -3.58 25.70 2.31
C GLN A 91 -4.39 24.85 3.28
N GLU A 92 -5.68 25.17 3.39
CA GLU A 92 -6.66 24.35 4.09
C GLU A 92 -7.59 23.70 3.06
N TRP A 93 -7.85 22.41 3.25
CA TRP A 93 -8.84 21.65 2.50
C TRP A 93 -9.96 21.21 3.43
N ASP A 94 -11.17 21.16 2.89
CA ASP A 94 -12.22 20.31 3.44
C ASP A 94 -11.74 18.84 3.36
N ARG A 95 -11.86 18.11 4.48
CA ARG A 95 -11.35 16.74 4.60
C ARG A 95 -12.01 15.81 3.58
N GLU A 96 -13.32 15.92 3.38
CA GLU A 96 -14.06 15.08 2.42
C GLU A 96 -13.59 15.33 0.99
N GLN A 97 -13.36 16.59 0.62
CA GLN A 97 -12.80 16.91 -0.70
C GLN A 97 -11.39 16.34 -0.87
N LEU A 98 -10.54 16.39 0.15
CA LEU A 98 -9.20 15.80 0.05
C LEU A 98 -9.26 14.27 -0.07
N ILE A 99 -10.15 13.61 0.67
CA ILE A 99 -10.41 12.15 0.53
C ILE A 99 -10.80 11.80 -0.90
N GLN A 100 -11.73 12.56 -1.49
CA GLN A 100 -12.13 12.35 -2.89
C GLN A 100 -10.96 12.55 -3.85
N HIS A 101 -10.19 13.62 -3.68
CA HIS A 101 -9.04 13.92 -4.52
C HIS A 101 -7.94 12.84 -4.43
N LEU A 102 -7.69 12.28 -3.25
CA LEU A 102 -6.78 11.15 -3.07
C LEU A 102 -7.34 9.89 -3.75
N GLY A 103 -8.63 9.59 -3.55
CA GLY A 103 -9.29 8.41 -4.13
C GLY A 103 -9.26 8.37 -5.65
N ILE A 104 -9.42 9.52 -6.32
CA ILE A 104 -9.36 9.63 -7.79
C ILE A 104 -7.95 9.88 -8.34
N GLY A 105 -6.93 9.94 -7.49
CA GLY A 105 -5.54 10.16 -7.91
C GLY A 105 -5.21 11.60 -8.33
N LYS A 106 -5.99 12.60 -7.91
CA LYS A 106 -5.57 14.01 -8.05
C LYS A 106 -4.36 14.32 -7.16
N PHE A 107 -4.29 13.68 -6.00
CA PHE A 107 -3.12 13.67 -5.14
C PHE A 107 -2.67 12.23 -4.87
N SER A 108 -1.38 12.07 -4.60
CA SER A 108 -0.79 10.83 -4.09
C SER A 108 0.00 11.11 -2.83
N ALA A 109 -0.01 10.17 -1.88
CA ALA A 109 0.86 10.22 -0.73
C ALA A 109 2.30 9.82 -1.09
N GLU A 110 3.26 10.22 -0.27
CA GLU A 110 4.61 9.64 -0.28
C GLU A 110 4.54 8.19 0.22
N LEU A 111 5.22 7.27 -0.48
CA LEU A 111 5.31 5.88 -0.08
C LEU A 111 6.19 5.74 1.18
N LYS A 112 5.61 5.23 2.27
CA LYS A 112 6.28 5.10 3.57
C LYS A 112 5.94 3.79 4.29
N THR A 113 4.71 3.30 4.19
CA THR A 113 4.25 2.14 4.95
C THR A 113 3.48 1.13 4.08
N PHE A 114 3.37 -0.09 4.60
CA PHE A 114 2.77 -1.25 3.95
C PHE A 114 1.80 -1.96 4.89
N ASP A 115 0.76 -1.24 5.34
CA ASP A 115 -0.15 -1.73 6.38
C ASP A 115 -1.18 -2.75 5.86
N ARG A 116 -1.27 -2.95 4.54
CA ARG A 116 -2.18 -3.91 3.90
C ARG A 116 -1.39 -4.89 3.04
N VAL A 117 -1.55 -6.17 3.34
CA VAL A 117 -0.99 -7.29 2.58
C VAL A 117 -2.10 -8.31 2.35
N SER A 118 -2.19 -8.85 1.14
CA SER A 118 -3.08 -9.96 0.79
C SER A 118 -2.23 -11.16 0.40
N VAL A 119 -2.61 -12.33 0.89
CA VAL A 119 -1.94 -13.60 0.63
C VAL A 119 -2.95 -14.53 -0.03
N THR A 120 -2.57 -15.11 -1.18
CA THR A 120 -3.41 -16.06 -1.91
C THR A 120 -2.57 -17.28 -2.24
N GLU A 121 -2.97 -18.43 -1.70
CA GLU A 121 -2.44 -19.73 -2.11
C GLU A 121 -2.91 -20.08 -3.52
N ILE A 122 -2.01 -20.65 -4.32
CA ILE A 122 -2.31 -21.22 -5.63
C ILE A 122 -1.68 -22.61 -5.73
N GLU A 123 -2.52 -23.59 -6.09
CA GLU A 123 -2.13 -25.00 -6.11
C GLU A 123 -1.26 -25.36 -7.34
N GLU A 124 -1.39 -24.62 -8.45
CA GLU A 124 -0.67 -24.90 -9.70
C GLU A 124 -0.20 -23.60 -10.37
N TRP A 125 1.10 -23.28 -10.24
CA TRP A 125 1.78 -22.33 -11.14
C TRP A 125 2.61 -23.12 -12.16
N ASP A 126 1.89 -23.84 -13.03
CA ASP A 126 2.43 -24.92 -13.86
C ASP A 126 3.26 -24.43 -15.08
N GLU A 127 3.20 -23.14 -15.42
CA GLU A 127 3.62 -22.70 -16.76
C GLU A 127 5.05 -22.10 -16.88
N ARG A 128 5.90 -22.09 -15.83
CA ARG A 128 7.20 -21.38 -15.95
C ARG A 128 8.48 -22.08 -15.48
N TYR A 129 8.41 -23.21 -14.78
CA TYR A 129 9.61 -23.87 -14.25
C TYR A 129 9.62 -25.39 -14.47
N THR A 130 9.26 -25.84 -15.67
CA THR A 130 9.51 -27.23 -16.10
C THR A 130 10.97 -27.37 -16.58
N THR A 131 11.92 -27.19 -15.65
CA THR A 131 13.33 -27.53 -15.90
C THR A 131 13.57 -28.96 -15.44
N GLU A 132 13.61 -29.88 -16.40
CA GLU A 132 14.08 -31.26 -16.35
C GLU A 132 14.17 -31.93 -14.96
N GLY A 133 13.13 -32.70 -14.62
CA GLY A 133 13.25 -33.87 -13.75
C GLY A 133 12.56 -33.73 -12.39
N ALA A 134 11.36 -34.32 -12.32
CA ALA A 134 10.49 -34.50 -11.15
C ALA A 134 9.78 -33.21 -10.67
N GLU A 135 8.66 -32.90 -11.33
CA GLU A 135 7.67 -31.92 -10.87
C GLU A 135 6.92 -32.47 -9.65
N GLU A 136 7.48 -32.30 -8.45
CA GLU A 136 6.60 -32.16 -7.29
C GLU A 136 5.85 -30.84 -7.44
N VAL A 137 4.52 -30.91 -7.42
CA VAL A 137 3.64 -29.73 -7.37
C VAL A 137 3.90 -29.05 -6.03
N LYS A 138 4.84 -28.11 -6.02
CA LYS A 138 5.09 -27.26 -4.86
C LYS A 138 4.00 -26.20 -4.81
N PRO A 139 3.36 -26.00 -3.66
CA PRO A 139 2.38 -24.94 -3.55
C PRO A 139 3.08 -23.57 -3.65
N TYR A 140 2.40 -22.61 -4.27
CA TYR A 140 2.88 -21.24 -4.38
C TYR A 140 1.96 -20.28 -3.64
N VAL A 141 2.55 -19.17 -3.20
CA VAL A 141 1.83 -18.08 -2.54
C VAL A 141 2.06 -16.80 -3.32
N VAL A 142 0.97 -16.18 -3.74
CA VAL A 142 0.97 -14.82 -4.27
C VAL A 142 0.76 -13.86 -3.11
N VAL A 143 1.75 -13.00 -2.85
CA VAL A 143 1.68 -11.94 -1.87
C VAL A 143 1.51 -10.61 -2.59
N ILE A 144 0.43 -9.89 -2.33
CA ILE A 144 0.18 -8.54 -2.82
C ILE A 144 0.32 -7.58 -1.65
N VAL A 145 1.33 -6.72 -1.71
CA VAL A 145 1.59 -5.67 -0.72
C VAL A 145 1.09 -4.34 -1.26
N TYR A 146 0.32 -3.61 -0.46
CA TYR A 146 -0.20 -2.31 -0.84
C TYR A 146 0.55 -1.21 -0.08
N GLY A 147 1.17 -0.29 -0.80
CA GLY A 147 1.78 0.90 -0.21
C GLY A 147 0.71 1.91 0.19
N ASN A 148 0.97 2.72 1.22
CA ASN A 148 0.07 3.80 1.68
C ASN A 148 -0.20 4.91 0.64
N ASN A 149 0.43 4.86 -0.52
CA ASN A 149 0.21 5.81 -1.62
C ASN A 149 -0.70 5.26 -2.74
N GLY A 150 -1.25 4.05 -2.58
CA GLY A 150 -2.10 3.40 -3.57
C GLY A 150 -1.36 2.46 -4.52
N GLU A 151 -0.03 2.40 -4.47
CA GLU A 151 0.74 1.43 -5.25
C GLU A 151 0.57 0.00 -4.72
N LYS A 152 0.74 -0.96 -5.63
CA LYS A 152 0.72 -2.40 -5.34
C LYS A 152 2.02 -3.01 -5.77
N PHE A 153 2.49 -3.97 -5.01
CA PHE A 153 3.69 -4.73 -5.30
C PHE A 153 3.37 -6.21 -5.14
N THR A 154 3.72 -7.00 -6.14
CA THR A 154 3.41 -8.44 -6.14
C THR A 154 4.69 -9.24 -5.99
N GLN A 155 4.67 -10.23 -5.10
CA GLN A 155 5.73 -11.22 -4.96
C GLN A 155 5.13 -12.62 -5.03
N LEU A 156 5.88 -13.54 -5.65
CA LEU A 156 5.56 -14.95 -5.70
C LEU A 156 6.55 -15.70 -4.83
N TYR A 157 6.02 -16.51 -3.93
CA TYR A 157 6.79 -17.40 -3.08
C TYR A 157 6.49 -18.86 -3.43
N ALA A 158 7.48 -19.74 -3.32
CA ALA A 158 7.29 -21.18 -3.38
C ALA A 158 7.69 -21.81 -2.05
N ALA A 159 6.98 -22.86 -1.67
CA ALA A 159 7.41 -23.72 -0.57
C ALA A 159 8.74 -24.40 -0.93
N THR A 160 9.71 -24.34 -0.01
CA THR A 160 11.01 -24.99 -0.21
C THR A 160 10.88 -26.52 -0.15
N GLU A 161 9.96 -27.04 0.67
CA GLU A 161 9.57 -28.45 0.75
C GLU A 161 8.07 -28.64 0.48
N THR A 162 7.70 -29.78 -0.11
CA THR A 162 6.30 -30.08 -0.44
C THR A 162 5.45 -30.19 0.83
N GLY A 163 4.45 -29.31 0.96
CA GLY A 163 3.56 -29.27 2.13
C GLY A 163 4.17 -28.60 3.38
N ASP A 164 5.35 -27.99 3.26
CA ASP A 164 5.95 -27.16 4.31
C ASP A 164 5.79 -25.67 3.98
N TRP A 165 4.91 -25.02 4.73
CA TRP A 165 4.64 -23.59 4.60
C TRP A 165 5.57 -22.73 5.46
N ASP A 166 6.36 -23.33 6.36
CA ASP A 166 7.23 -22.62 7.29
C ASP A 166 8.49 -22.08 6.59
N SER A 167 8.81 -22.62 5.41
CA SER A 167 9.99 -22.23 4.64
C SER A 167 9.62 -21.89 3.20
N LEU A 168 9.47 -20.59 2.94
CA LEU A 168 9.12 -20.02 1.64
C LEU A 168 10.33 -19.31 1.02
N GLU A 169 10.54 -19.50 -0.28
CA GLU A 169 11.55 -18.78 -1.07
C GLU A 169 10.90 -17.86 -2.11
N VAL A 170 11.50 -16.69 -2.35
CA VAL A 170 11.01 -15.73 -3.35
C VAL A 170 11.37 -16.26 -4.75
N VAL A 171 10.37 -16.56 -5.57
CA VAL A 171 10.52 -17.02 -6.96
C VAL A 171 10.40 -15.87 -7.95
N GLN A 172 9.55 -14.90 -7.65
CA GLN A 172 9.38 -13.70 -8.47
C GLN A 172 9.20 -12.47 -7.58
N ARG A 173 9.95 -11.42 -7.89
CA ARG A 173 9.90 -10.13 -7.20
C ARG A 173 9.52 -9.02 -8.20
N ASP A 174 8.67 -8.11 -7.76
CA ASP A 174 8.42 -6.85 -8.47
C ASP A 174 9.72 -6.02 -8.50
N THR A 175 10.19 -5.68 -9.70
CA THR A 175 11.47 -4.98 -9.89
C THR A 175 11.48 -3.58 -9.28
N ARG A 176 10.31 -2.97 -9.04
CA ARG A 176 10.24 -1.67 -8.36
C ARG A 176 10.73 -1.72 -6.91
N ILE A 177 10.64 -2.89 -6.28
CA ILE A 177 11.12 -3.10 -4.91
C ILE A 177 12.65 -3.01 -4.84
N GLU A 178 13.36 -3.34 -5.93
CA GLU A 178 14.84 -3.26 -5.99
C GLU A 178 15.37 -1.82 -5.91
N HIS A 179 14.50 -0.83 -6.12
CA HIS A 179 14.83 0.58 -6.05
C HIS A 179 14.42 1.24 -4.73
N PHE A 180 13.90 0.46 -3.77
CA PHE A 180 13.57 0.98 -2.45
C PHE A 180 14.83 1.39 -1.69
N SER A 181 14.69 2.37 -0.80
CA SER A 181 15.69 2.61 0.23
C SER A 181 15.74 1.42 1.19
N ASP A 182 16.87 1.24 1.89
CA ASP A 182 17.02 0.19 2.89
C ASP A 182 15.89 0.23 3.95
N GLU A 183 15.49 1.44 4.35
CA GLU A 183 14.40 1.63 5.30
C GLU A 183 13.06 1.14 4.76
N LEU A 184 12.70 1.55 3.53
CA LEU A 184 11.43 1.16 2.92
C LEU A 184 11.40 -0.34 2.61
N GLN A 185 12.53 -0.91 2.20
CA GLN A 185 12.67 -2.35 2.02
C GLN A 185 12.46 -3.11 3.35
N ASN A 186 13.01 -2.61 4.46
CA ASN A 186 12.78 -3.23 5.78
C ASN A 186 11.30 -3.19 6.19
N TYR A 187 10.58 -2.08 5.95
CA TYR A 187 9.15 -2.01 6.22
C TYR A 187 8.35 -2.97 5.33
N PHE A 188 8.74 -3.09 4.06
CA PHE A 188 8.13 -4.03 3.12
C PHE A 188 8.30 -5.48 3.58
N ASP A 189 9.54 -5.89 3.84
CA ASP A 189 9.88 -7.27 4.21
C ASP A 189 9.25 -7.63 5.57
N ASP A 190 9.18 -6.68 6.51
CA ASP A 190 8.51 -6.87 7.81
C ASP A 190 6.99 -7.05 7.67
N ALA A 191 6.33 -6.27 6.80
CA ALA A 191 4.90 -6.40 6.54
C ALA A 191 4.56 -7.77 5.92
N VAL A 192 5.33 -8.21 4.92
CA VAL A 192 5.18 -9.53 4.31
C VAL A 192 5.37 -10.64 5.34
N ARG A 193 6.48 -10.61 6.09
CA ARG A 193 6.79 -11.62 7.10
C ARG A 193 5.68 -11.74 8.14
N LYS A 194 5.25 -10.62 8.73
CA LYS A 194 4.19 -10.60 9.74
C LYS A 194 2.88 -11.20 9.22
N THR A 195 2.55 -10.93 7.96
CA THR A 195 1.32 -11.45 7.35
C THR A 195 1.42 -12.94 7.11
N LEU A 196 2.54 -13.42 6.53
CA LEU A 196 2.78 -14.84 6.32
C LEU A 196 2.78 -15.62 7.65
N GLU A 197 3.41 -15.11 8.70
CA GLU A 197 3.39 -15.72 10.05
C GLU A 197 1.98 -15.83 10.64
N VAL A 198 1.08 -14.90 10.32
CA VAL A 198 -0.31 -14.93 10.80
C VAL A 198 -1.12 -15.94 10.00
N GLU A 199 -1.08 -15.89 8.66
CA GLU A 199 -1.82 -16.81 7.80
C GLU A 199 -1.38 -18.27 8.04
N GLN A 200 -0.09 -18.52 8.21
CA GLN A 200 0.45 -19.85 8.57
C GLN A 200 -0.14 -20.41 9.87
N ARG A 201 -0.50 -19.57 10.85
CA ARG A 201 -1.10 -20.05 12.13
C ARG A 201 -2.55 -20.50 12.00
N TYR A 202 -3.21 -20.14 10.90
CA TYR A 202 -4.62 -20.45 10.65
C TYR A 202 -4.82 -21.59 9.65
N HIS A 203 -3.73 -22.08 9.05
CA HIS A 203 -3.66 -23.32 8.27
C HIS A 203 -3.12 -24.48 9.12
#